data_AF-A0A1S3FPD3-F1
#
_entry.id   AF-A0A1S3FPD3-F1
#
_cell.length_a   1.000
_cell.length_b   1.000
_cell.length_c   1.000
_cell.angle_alpha   90.00
_cell.angle_beta   90.00
_cell.angle_gamma   90.00
#
_symmetry.space_group_name_H-M   'P 1'
#
loop_
_entity.id
_entity.type
_entity.pdbx_description
1 polymer ?
#
loop_
_entity_poly.entity_id
_entity_poly.type
_entity_poly.pdbx_seq_one_letter_code
_entity_poly.pdbx_strand_id
1 'polypeptide(L)'
;MEESIPQPSVFVIDGQTDIPFRRLGHGTGRRRCSVARDGDPGSWEKLVREQRSHLAKPAAHLTGANTSLTGSGGPLLWEAQLGLAFLRGLSYHNGALMTPKAGYYYVYSKVQLRGMGCPQGLASGLPITHGLYKRTPRYPRELELLVSRRSPCARSPGFRVWWDSSFVGGVVHLEAGEEVVVRVPSERLAQLYDGVHSYFGAFMV
;
A
#
# COMPACT_ATOMS: atom_id res chain seq x y z
N MET A 1 -30.26 18.32 -8.83
CA MET A 1 -29.80 17.98 -7.48
C MET A 1 -28.33 17.65 -7.63
N GLU A 2 -27.45 18.59 -7.27
CA GLU A 2 -26.00 18.40 -7.39
C GLU A 2 -25.58 17.50 -6.23
N GLU A 3 -25.23 16.25 -6.53
CA GLU A 3 -24.83 15.27 -5.52
C GLU A 3 -23.42 15.64 -5.04
N SER A 4 -23.31 16.11 -3.79
CA SER A 4 -22.03 16.50 -3.21
C SER A 4 -21.12 15.27 -3.11
N ILE A 5 -19.99 15.30 -3.82
CA ILE A 5 -19.00 14.22 -3.77
C ILE A 5 -18.40 14.19 -2.36
N PRO A 6 -18.49 13.07 -1.62
CA PRO A 6 -17.94 12.98 -0.28
C PRO A 6 -16.42 13.11 -0.33
N GLN A 7 -15.87 14.06 0.42
CA GLN A 7 -14.42 14.27 0.51
C GLN A 7 -13.84 13.39 1.62
N PRO A 8 -12.93 12.44 1.31
CA PRO A 8 -12.27 11.64 2.32
C PRO A 8 -11.23 12.46 3.10
N SER A 9 -11.10 12.20 4.40
CA SER A 9 -10.01 12.76 5.22
C SER A 9 -8.70 12.05 4.88
N VAL A 10 -7.74 12.80 4.34
CA VAL A 10 -6.42 12.29 3.92
C VAL A 10 -5.32 13.17 4.51
N PHE A 11 -4.34 12.55 5.17
CA PHE A 11 -3.15 13.23 5.68
C PHE A 11 -1.91 12.67 4.98
N VAL A 12 -1.23 13.52 4.22
CA VAL A 12 0.01 13.17 3.51
C VAL A 12 1.22 13.58 4.36
N ILE A 13 2.23 12.72 4.42
CA ILE A 13 3.50 13.04 5.07
C ILE A 13 4.49 13.46 3.97
N ASP A 14 4.96 14.70 3.99
CA ASP A 14 5.92 15.21 3.01
C ASP A 14 7.24 14.42 3.05
N GLY A 15 7.82 14.15 1.87
CA GLY A 15 9.14 13.53 1.73
C GLY A 15 9.21 12.00 1.77
N GLN A 16 8.08 11.29 1.69
CA GLN A 16 8.08 9.83 1.59
C GLN A 16 8.49 9.34 0.19
N THR A 17 9.77 9.09 -0.02
CA THR A 17 10.28 8.42 -1.23
C THR A 17 10.48 6.92 -1.07
N ASP A 18 10.55 6.42 0.18
CA ASP A 18 10.55 4.99 0.51
C ASP A 18 10.24 4.82 2.01
N ILE A 19 9.58 3.72 2.38
CA ILE A 19 9.47 3.31 3.78
C ILE A 19 10.77 2.57 4.10
N PRO A 20 11.66 3.10 4.97
CA PRO A 20 12.78 2.32 5.45
C PRO A 20 12.21 1.22 6.35
N PHE A 21 12.07 0.01 5.81
CA PHE A 21 11.95 -1.17 6.65
C PHE A 21 13.20 -1.22 7.52
N ARG A 22 13.10 -0.79 8.79
CA ARG A 22 14.18 -1.06 9.76
C ARG A 22 14.31 -2.57 9.81
N ARG A 23 15.37 -3.13 9.21
CA ARG A 23 15.91 -4.40 9.68
C ARG A 23 16.10 -4.23 11.18
N LEU A 24 15.55 -5.14 11.97
CA LEU A 24 15.97 -5.32 13.35
C LEU A 24 17.46 -5.64 13.30
N GLY A 25 18.29 -4.60 13.38
CA GLY A 25 19.73 -4.74 13.44
C GLY A 25 20.08 -5.47 14.73
N HIS A 26 21.04 -6.39 14.65
CA HIS A 26 21.68 -6.98 15.82
C HIS A 26 22.30 -5.84 16.65
N GLY A 27 21.60 -5.43 17.70
CA GLY A 27 22.11 -4.49 18.67
C GLY A 27 23.25 -5.13 19.45
N THR A 28 24.49 -4.82 19.06
CA THR A 28 25.66 -4.98 19.91
C THR A 28 25.63 -3.90 20.99
N GLY A 29 24.70 -4.03 21.91
CA GLY A 29 24.61 -3.25 23.13
C GLY A 29 24.71 -4.20 24.30
N ARG A 30 25.94 -4.43 24.80
CA ARG A 30 26.22 -5.27 25.96
C ARG A 30 25.69 -4.56 27.22
N ARG A 31 24.36 -4.59 27.43
CA ARG A 31 23.77 -4.26 28.73
C ARG A 31 24.05 -5.46 29.64
N ARG A 32 24.80 -5.20 30.70
CA ARG A 32 25.08 -6.18 31.75
C ARG A 32 23.74 -6.59 32.36
N CYS A 33 23.33 -7.84 32.13
CA CYS A 33 22.19 -8.43 32.81
C CYS A 33 22.50 -8.48 34.31
N SER A 34 21.84 -7.64 35.10
CA SER A 34 21.69 -7.89 36.53
C SER A 34 20.67 -9.00 36.70
N VAL A 35 21.04 -10.02 37.48
CA VAL A 35 20.16 -11.13 37.86
C VAL A 35 18.96 -10.53 38.60
N ALA A 36 17.79 -10.56 37.97
CA ALA A 36 16.55 -10.25 38.64
C ALA A 36 16.34 -11.31 39.72
N ARG A 37 16.17 -10.86 40.96
CA ARG A 37 15.73 -11.74 42.06
C ARG A 37 14.37 -12.32 41.70
N ASP A 38 14.27 -13.62 41.92
CA ASP A 38 13.12 -14.52 41.79
C ASP A 38 11.78 -13.78 41.61
N GLY A 39 11.36 -13.65 40.35
CA GLY A 39 10.08 -13.04 39.97
C GLY A 39 9.05 -14.14 39.73
N ASP A 40 7.91 -14.03 40.42
CA ASP A 40 6.74 -14.90 40.33
C ASP A 40 6.44 -15.34 38.87
N PRO A 41 6.42 -16.65 38.56
CA PRO A 41 6.15 -17.16 37.20
C PRO A 41 4.87 -16.60 36.57
N GLY A 42 3.87 -16.24 37.39
CA GLY A 42 2.62 -15.64 36.91
C GLY A 42 2.76 -14.21 36.35
N SER A 43 3.85 -13.50 36.67
CA SER A 43 4.11 -12.13 36.22
C SER A 43 4.51 -12.07 34.73
N TRP A 44 5.35 -13.00 34.29
CA TRP A 44 5.78 -13.10 32.89
C TRP A 44 4.64 -13.59 31.99
N GLU A 45 3.82 -14.51 32.48
CA GLU A 45 2.64 -14.99 31.77
C GLU A 45 1.60 -13.87 31.60
N LYS A 46 1.41 -13.02 32.63
CA LYS A 46 0.59 -11.81 32.53
C LYS A 46 1.15 -10.81 31.53
N LEU A 47 2.45 -10.52 31.54
CA LEU A 47 3.08 -9.58 30.60
C LEU A 47 3.03 -10.09 29.14
N VAL A 48 3.25 -11.38 28.92
CA VAL A 48 3.13 -12.03 27.60
C VAL A 48 1.67 -12.06 27.15
N ARG A 49 0.72 -12.27 28.07
CA ARG A 49 -0.71 -12.23 27.79
C ARG A 49 -1.22 -10.80 27.56
N GLU A 50 -0.68 -9.79 28.24
CA GLU A 50 -0.97 -8.36 28.02
C GLU A 50 -0.41 -7.89 26.68
N GLN A 51 0.81 -8.30 26.31
CA GLN A 51 1.36 -8.08 24.97
C GLN A 51 0.53 -8.79 23.88
N ARG A 52 0.01 -9.98 24.16
CA ARG A 52 -0.89 -10.71 23.25
C ARG A 52 -2.31 -10.13 23.23
N SER A 53 -2.75 -9.45 24.29
CA SER A 53 -4.07 -8.81 24.39
C SER A 53 -4.14 -7.43 23.73
N HIS A 54 -3.00 -6.82 23.43
CA HIS A 54 -2.93 -5.88 22.31
C HIS A 54 -3.18 -6.68 21.02
N LEU A 55 -4.45 -6.90 20.69
CA LEU A 55 -4.89 -7.50 19.44
C LEU A 55 -4.04 -6.89 18.31
N ALA A 56 -3.16 -7.71 17.70
CA ALA A 56 -2.10 -7.19 16.84
C ALA A 56 -2.71 -6.23 15.81
N LYS A 57 -2.28 -4.95 15.83
CA LYS A 57 -2.90 -3.91 15.00
C LYS A 57 -3.01 -4.40 13.55
N PRO A 58 -4.19 -4.23 12.90
CA PRO A 58 -4.40 -4.60 11.51
C PRO A 58 -3.27 -4.09 10.62
N ALA A 59 -2.68 -4.99 9.83
CA ALA A 59 -1.58 -4.68 8.92
C ALA A 59 -1.54 -5.67 7.76
N ALA A 60 -1.16 -5.19 6.58
CA ALA A 60 -1.00 -5.98 5.37
C ALA A 60 0.13 -5.42 4.51
N HIS A 61 0.82 -6.32 3.84
CA HIS A 61 1.73 -6.02 2.74
C HIS A 61 1.44 -7.01 1.62
N LEU A 62 1.13 -6.50 0.44
CA LEU A 62 0.82 -7.26 -0.75
C LEU A 62 1.88 -6.96 -1.81
N THR A 63 2.22 -7.95 -2.60
CA THR A 63 3.32 -7.85 -3.58
C THR A 63 2.81 -8.08 -4.99
N GLY A 64 3.48 -7.51 -5.99
CA GLY A 64 3.16 -7.81 -7.38
C GLY A 64 3.36 -9.30 -7.68
N ALA A 65 2.46 -9.89 -8.46
CA ALA A 65 2.63 -11.22 -9.05
C ALA A 65 2.26 -11.24 -10.54
N ASN A 66 2.53 -12.37 -11.21
CA ASN A 66 2.22 -12.53 -12.63
C ASN A 66 0.70 -12.51 -12.91
N THR A 67 -0.11 -12.92 -11.93
CA THR A 67 -1.58 -12.85 -11.95
C THR A 67 -2.11 -11.44 -11.67
N SER A 68 -1.24 -10.45 -11.44
CA SER A 68 -1.62 -9.07 -11.11
C SER A 68 -2.27 -8.30 -12.25
N LEU A 69 -2.29 -8.86 -13.45
CA LEU A 69 -2.80 -8.25 -14.67
C LEU A 69 -4.20 -8.78 -14.99
N THR A 70 -5.24 -7.97 -14.79
CA THR A 70 -6.62 -8.35 -15.13
C THR A 70 -6.94 -8.15 -16.61
N GLY A 71 -6.14 -7.37 -17.33
CA GLY A 71 -6.41 -7.02 -18.73
C GLY A 71 -7.73 -6.25 -18.94
N SER A 72 -8.50 -5.98 -17.88
CA SER A 72 -9.92 -5.63 -17.94
C SER A 72 -10.25 -4.38 -17.11
N GLY A 73 -9.49 -3.28 -17.24
CA GLY A 73 -9.82 -1.97 -16.63
C GLY A 73 -10.07 -1.95 -15.12
N GLY A 74 -9.78 -3.05 -14.41
CA GLY A 74 -9.96 -3.25 -12.99
C GLY A 74 -8.83 -2.61 -12.18
N PRO A 75 -8.88 -2.75 -10.84
CA PRO A 75 -7.73 -2.44 -10.00
C PRO A 75 -6.60 -3.43 -10.26
N LEU A 76 -5.38 -3.07 -9.89
CA LEU A 76 -4.26 -4.01 -9.85
C LEU A 76 -4.56 -5.13 -8.85
N LEU A 77 -4.27 -6.38 -9.23
CA LEU A 77 -4.28 -7.50 -8.30
C LEU A 77 -2.89 -7.68 -7.68
N TRP A 78 -2.84 -8.38 -6.55
CA TRP A 78 -1.65 -8.57 -5.75
C TRP A 78 -1.62 -9.98 -5.17
N GLU A 79 -0.40 -10.47 -4.93
CA GLU A 79 -0.12 -11.65 -4.11
C GLU A 79 -0.24 -11.27 -2.63
N ALA A 80 -0.93 -12.10 -1.86
CA ALA A 80 -1.33 -11.84 -0.48
C ALA A 80 -0.78 -12.86 0.54
N GLN A 81 -0.22 -13.97 0.08
CA GLN A 81 0.17 -15.12 0.90
C GLN A 81 1.62 -15.54 0.69
N LEU A 82 2.12 -15.47 -0.55
CA LEU A 82 3.46 -15.97 -0.88
C LEU A 82 4.54 -14.89 -0.71
N GLY A 83 5.76 -15.34 -0.40
CA GLY A 83 6.95 -14.49 -0.37
C GLY A 83 6.92 -13.45 0.76
N LEU A 84 7.02 -12.17 0.40
CA LEU A 84 7.00 -11.05 1.34
C LEU A 84 5.58 -10.58 1.69
N ALA A 85 4.57 -11.15 1.04
CA ALA A 85 3.19 -10.80 1.28
C ALA A 85 2.68 -11.36 2.62
N PHE A 86 1.87 -10.58 3.33
CA PHE A 86 1.17 -11.03 4.51
C PHE A 86 -0.12 -10.25 4.75
N LEU A 87 -1.06 -10.91 5.42
CA LEU A 87 -2.30 -10.32 5.93
C LEU A 87 -2.39 -10.58 7.44
N ARG A 88 -2.69 -9.53 8.22
CA ARG A 88 -2.94 -9.63 9.66
C ARG A 88 -4.10 -8.71 10.03
N GLY A 89 -5.27 -9.28 10.30
CA GLY A 89 -6.45 -8.49 10.67
C GLY A 89 -6.95 -7.57 9.54
N LEU A 90 -6.62 -7.90 8.29
CA LEU A 90 -7.14 -7.31 7.05
C LEU A 90 -7.48 -8.46 6.11
N SER A 91 -8.47 -8.27 5.24
CA SER A 91 -8.84 -9.25 4.22
C SER A 91 -8.48 -8.73 2.83
N TYR A 92 -8.31 -9.64 1.88
CA TYR A 92 -7.99 -9.29 0.50
C TYR A 92 -8.96 -9.99 -0.47
N HIS A 93 -9.50 -9.22 -1.42
CA HIS A 93 -10.43 -9.74 -2.43
C HIS A 93 -10.36 -8.89 -3.70
N ASN A 94 -10.13 -9.51 -4.86
CA ASN A 94 -10.20 -8.87 -6.18
C ASN A 94 -9.46 -7.50 -6.26
N GLY A 95 -8.23 -7.44 -5.73
CA GLY A 95 -7.39 -6.23 -5.75
C GLY A 95 -7.63 -5.27 -4.60
N ALA A 96 -8.62 -5.53 -3.74
CA ALA A 96 -8.97 -4.69 -2.60
C ALA A 96 -8.43 -5.22 -1.28
N LEU A 97 -7.82 -4.33 -0.48
CA LEU A 97 -7.67 -4.52 0.96
C LEU A 97 -8.94 -4.07 1.67
N MET A 98 -9.54 -4.96 2.45
CA MET A 98 -10.75 -4.74 3.24
C MET A 98 -10.42 -4.59 4.72
N THR A 99 -10.94 -3.53 5.34
CA THR A 99 -10.73 -3.31 6.77
C THR A 99 -11.86 -3.92 7.61
N PRO A 100 -11.57 -4.78 8.61
CA PRO A 100 -12.62 -5.32 9.48
C PRO A 100 -12.95 -4.39 10.66
N LYS A 101 -12.15 -3.34 10.87
CA LYS A 101 -12.28 -2.43 12.01
C LYS A 101 -12.17 -0.99 11.52
N ALA A 102 -13.11 -0.15 11.95
CA ALA A 102 -13.05 1.27 11.66
C ALA A 102 -11.84 1.95 12.35
N GLY A 103 -11.22 2.91 11.67
CA GLY A 103 -10.15 3.72 12.23
C GLY A 103 -9.28 4.38 11.19
N TYR A 104 -8.15 4.93 11.64
CA TYR A 104 -7.15 5.54 10.78
C TYR A 104 -6.13 4.50 10.34
N TYR A 105 -5.87 4.48 9.04
CA TYR A 105 -4.93 3.57 8.41
C TYR A 105 -3.93 4.37 7.60
N TYR A 106 -2.65 4.11 7.82
CA TYR A 106 -1.64 4.52 6.86
C TYR A 106 -1.67 3.51 5.70
N VAL A 107 -2.11 3.97 4.53
CA VAL A 107 -2.14 3.20 3.28
C VAL A 107 -0.99 3.63 2.39
N TYR A 108 -0.37 2.70 1.67
CA TYR A 108 0.77 3.00 0.80
C TYR A 108 0.85 2.06 -0.39
N SER A 109 1.41 2.55 -1.48
CA SER A 109 1.67 1.76 -2.68
C SER A 109 2.94 2.24 -3.36
N LYS A 110 3.73 1.31 -3.89
CA LYS A 110 4.80 1.57 -4.85
C LYS A 110 4.52 0.80 -6.11
N VAL A 111 4.63 1.45 -7.26
CA VAL A 111 4.56 0.78 -8.57
C VAL A 111 5.81 1.13 -9.35
N GLN A 112 6.52 0.09 -9.79
CA GLN A 112 7.62 0.21 -10.74
C GLN A 112 7.03 0.35 -12.14
N LEU A 113 7.37 1.46 -12.79
CA LEU A 113 6.88 1.82 -14.11
C LEU A 113 7.96 1.59 -15.16
N ARG A 114 7.53 1.04 -16.30
CA ARG A 114 8.36 0.85 -17.49
C ARG A 114 7.53 1.18 -18.73
N GLY A 115 8.15 1.85 -19.69
CA GLY A 115 7.56 2.03 -21.02
C GLY A 115 8.59 2.03 -22.13
N MET A 116 8.13 1.83 -23.35
CA MET A 116 8.91 2.01 -24.57
C MET A 116 8.29 3.11 -25.41
N GLY A 117 9.09 4.14 -25.71
CA GLY A 117 8.60 5.35 -26.37
C GLY A 117 7.54 6.08 -25.56
N CYS A 118 6.91 7.05 -26.22
CA CYS A 118 5.70 7.70 -25.72
C CYS A 118 4.52 7.07 -26.47
N PRO A 119 3.47 6.58 -25.79
CA PRO A 119 2.33 5.96 -26.47
C PRO A 119 1.74 6.96 -27.47
N GLN A 120 1.87 6.69 -28.77
CA GLN A 120 1.37 7.57 -29.83
C GLN A 120 -0.17 7.68 -29.84
N GLY A 121 -0.87 6.80 -29.11
CA GLY A 121 -2.32 6.86 -28.86
C GLY A 121 -2.74 7.65 -27.60
N LEU A 122 -1.78 8.15 -26.82
CA LEU A 122 -1.99 9.11 -25.74
C LEU A 122 -1.56 10.50 -26.24
N ALA A 123 -2.13 10.93 -27.37
CA ALA A 123 -1.77 12.10 -28.18
C ALA A 123 -1.93 13.47 -27.47
N SER A 124 -1.88 13.52 -26.14
CA SER A 124 -2.15 14.70 -25.33
C SER A 124 -1.30 14.82 -24.06
N GLY A 125 -0.14 14.13 -23.96
CA GLY A 125 0.77 14.34 -22.83
C GLY A 125 0.14 14.06 -21.45
N LEU A 126 -0.92 13.25 -21.41
CA LEU A 126 -1.61 12.91 -20.17
C LEU A 126 -0.64 12.18 -19.23
N PRO A 127 -0.55 12.60 -17.96
CA PRO A 127 0.35 11.98 -17.02
C PRO A 127 -0.13 10.56 -16.69
N ILE A 128 0.82 9.66 -16.46
CA ILE A 128 0.57 8.37 -15.83
C ILE A 128 0.11 8.63 -14.41
N THR A 129 -1.10 8.18 -14.09
CA THR A 129 -1.63 8.22 -12.73
C THR A 129 -1.28 6.94 -11.98
N HIS A 130 -0.89 7.07 -10.73
CA HIS A 130 -0.80 5.96 -9.78
C HIS A 130 -1.60 6.40 -8.56
N GLY A 131 -2.71 5.73 -8.30
CA GLY A 131 -3.66 6.17 -7.28
C GLY A 131 -4.18 5.06 -6.38
N LEU A 132 -4.45 5.44 -5.13
CA LEU A 132 -5.19 4.66 -4.14
C LEU A 132 -6.62 5.19 -4.09
N TYR A 133 -7.58 4.27 -4.18
CA TYR A 133 -9.00 4.58 -4.27
C TYR A 133 -9.78 3.80 -3.21
N LYS A 134 -10.81 4.42 -2.64
CA LYS A 134 -11.72 3.80 -1.69
C LYS A 134 -13.01 3.34 -2.38
N ARG A 135 -13.48 2.13 -2.08
CA ARG A 135 -14.85 1.70 -2.37
C ARG A 135 -15.62 1.58 -1.07
N THR A 136 -16.84 2.09 -1.10
CA THR A 136 -17.72 2.14 0.07
C THR A 136 -19.16 1.96 -0.37
N PRO A 137 -19.99 1.21 0.37
CA PRO A 137 -21.41 1.11 0.05
C PRO A 137 -22.13 2.46 0.18
N ARG A 138 -21.51 3.45 0.84
CA ARG A 138 -22.06 4.80 1.02
C ARG A 138 -21.99 5.66 -0.25
N TYR A 139 -21.22 5.26 -1.27
CA TYR A 139 -21.07 6.03 -2.51
C TYR A 139 -20.85 5.10 -3.71
N PRO A 140 -21.63 5.24 -4.80
CA PRO A 140 -21.63 4.26 -5.90
C PRO A 140 -20.38 4.27 -6.78
N ARG A 141 -19.47 5.24 -6.57
CA ARG A 141 -18.22 5.39 -7.32
C ARG A 141 -17.02 5.27 -6.40
N GLU A 142 -15.88 4.95 -6.98
CA GLU A 142 -14.61 4.99 -6.25
C GLU A 142 -14.25 6.43 -5.85
N LEU A 143 -13.74 6.59 -4.63
CA LEU A 143 -13.29 7.87 -4.10
C LEU A 143 -11.76 7.94 -4.16
N GLU A 144 -11.21 8.99 -4.75
CA GLU A 144 -9.76 9.23 -4.78
C GLU A 144 -9.25 9.50 -3.36
N LEU A 145 -8.26 8.73 -2.92
CA LEU A 145 -7.57 8.97 -1.65
C LEU A 145 -6.24 9.69 -1.90
N LEU A 146 -5.35 9.05 -2.66
CA LEU A 146 -3.98 9.52 -2.89
C LEU A 146 -3.65 9.27 -4.35
N VAL A 147 -3.24 10.31 -5.09
CA VAL A 147 -2.94 10.18 -6.52
C VAL A 147 -1.61 10.86 -6.83
N SER A 148 -0.69 10.13 -7.43
CA SER A 148 0.54 10.65 -8.03
C SER A 148 0.40 10.71 -9.54
N ARG A 149 0.92 11.78 -10.15
CA ARG A 149 0.93 12.02 -11.60
C ARG A 149 2.37 12.11 -12.09
N ARG A 150 2.75 11.26 -13.04
CA ARG A 150 4.08 11.21 -13.64
C ARG A 150 4.02 11.45 -15.15
N SER A 151 4.89 12.31 -15.68
CA SER A 151 4.99 12.61 -17.11
C SER A 151 6.36 12.16 -17.65
N PRO A 152 6.56 10.85 -17.93
CA PRO A 152 7.85 10.33 -18.38
C PRO A 152 8.32 10.93 -19.72
N CYS A 153 7.38 11.47 -20.51
CA CYS A 153 7.63 12.03 -21.83
C CYS A 153 8.04 13.51 -21.86
N ALA A 154 8.16 14.19 -20.71
CA ALA A 154 8.46 15.62 -20.67
C ALA A 154 9.90 16.01 -21.09
N ARG A 155 10.83 15.03 -21.20
CA ARG A 155 12.28 15.31 -21.33
C ARG A 155 12.94 14.99 -22.67
N SER A 156 12.29 14.28 -23.61
CA SER A 156 12.81 14.13 -24.99
C SER A 156 11.85 13.34 -25.88
N PRO A 157 11.59 13.78 -27.12
CA PRO A 157 10.93 12.96 -28.13
C PRO A 157 11.90 11.89 -28.63
N GLY A 158 11.56 10.61 -28.47
CA GLY A 158 12.36 9.51 -29.04
C GLY A 158 11.91 8.13 -28.57
N PHE A 159 12.29 7.10 -29.32
CA PHE A 159 12.13 5.68 -28.99
C PHE A 159 13.10 5.27 -27.87
N ARG A 160 12.95 5.83 -26.66
CA ARG A 160 13.74 5.42 -25.49
C ARG A 160 12.89 4.56 -24.57
N VAL A 161 13.49 3.47 -24.09
CA VAL A 161 12.99 2.75 -22.90
C VAL A 161 13.16 3.69 -21.72
N TRP A 162 12.12 3.81 -20.89
CA TRP A 162 12.19 4.57 -19.65
C TRP A 162 11.73 3.72 -18.47
N TRP A 163 12.27 4.08 -17.32
CA TRP A 163 12.03 3.45 -16.02
C TRP A 163 11.74 4.56 -15.01
N ASP A 164 10.69 4.41 -14.23
CA ASP A 164 10.35 5.32 -13.13
C ASP A 164 9.73 4.52 -11.99
N SER A 165 9.72 5.06 -10.79
CA SER A 165 9.00 4.49 -9.65
C SER A 165 8.04 5.54 -9.10
N SER A 166 6.79 5.15 -8.90
CA SER A 166 5.80 5.99 -8.23
C SER A 166 5.48 5.42 -6.86
N PHE A 167 5.70 6.21 -5.82
CA PHE A 167 5.30 5.91 -4.45
C PHE A 167 4.20 6.89 -4.03
N VAL A 168 3.16 6.37 -3.37
CA VAL A 168 2.14 7.18 -2.68
C VAL A 168 1.88 6.59 -1.30
N GLY A 169 1.65 7.45 -0.32
CA GLY A 169 1.33 7.04 1.04
C GLY A 169 0.66 8.15 1.84
N GLY A 170 -0.20 7.77 2.76
CA GLY A 170 -0.93 8.73 3.60
C GLY A 170 -1.89 8.05 4.56
N VAL A 171 -2.32 8.80 5.59
CA VAL A 171 -3.29 8.33 6.58
C VAL A 171 -4.69 8.67 6.11
N VAL A 172 -5.57 7.67 6.11
CA VAL A 172 -6.99 7.79 5.71
C VAL A 172 -7.90 7.17 6.76
N HIS A 173 -9.12 7.69 6.89
CA HIS A 173 -10.15 7.05 7.69
C HIS A 173 -10.90 6.00 6.89
N LEU A 174 -10.95 4.76 7.40
CA LEU A 174 -11.66 3.63 6.80
C LEU A 174 -12.68 3.10 7.80
N GLU A 175 -13.89 2.84 7.33
CA GLU A 175 -14.94 2.17 8.07
C GLU A 175 -14.85 0.65 7.89
N ALA A 176 -15.40 -0.11 8.84
CA ALA A 176 -15.46 -1.57 8.70
C ALA A 176 -16.22 -1.97 7.43
N GLY A 177 -15.60 -2.83 6.62
CA GLY A 177 -16.11 -3.28 5.32
C GLY A 177 -15.73 -2.38 4.13
N GLU A 178 -15.10 -1.21 4.35
CA GLU A 178 -14.58 -0.40 3.24
C GLU A 178 -13.32 -1.03 2.63
N GLU A 179 -13.17 -0.81 1.33
CA GLU A 179 -12.10 -1.36 0.51
C GLU A 179 -11.14 -0.27 0.05
N VAL A 180 -9.86 -0.61 -0.07
CA VAL A 180 -8.84 0.22 -0.73
C VAL A 180 -8.23 -0.56 -1.89
N VAL A 181 -8.17 0.05 -3.07
CA VAL A 181 -7.60 -0.51 -4.30
C VAL A 181 -6.54 0.41 -4.90
N VAL A 182 -5.67 -0.16 -5.73
CA VAL A 182 -4.66 0.58 -6.50
C VAL A 182 -5.03 0.60 -7.98
N ARG A 183 -4.94 1.76 -8.63
CA ARG A 183 -5.13 1.90 -10.08
C ARG A 183 -3.95 2.56 -10.77
N VAL A 184 -3.72 2.11 -12.00
CA VAL A 184 -2.80 2.68 -12.98
C VAL A 184 -3.47 2.67 -14.38
N PRO A 185 -3.20 3.64 -15.27
CA PRO A 185 -3.87 3.77 -16.58
C PRO A 185 -3.73 2.56 -17.49
N SER A 186 -2.62 1.84 -17.37
CA SER A 186 -2.39 0.60 -18.12
C SER A 186 -1.48 -0.30 -17.30
N GLU A 187 -1.95 -1.52 -17.05
CA GLU A 187 -1.17 -2.53 -16.34
C GLU A 187 0.12 -2.91 -17.11
N ARG A 188 0.15 -2.70 -18.43
CA ARG A 188 1.35 -2.91 -19.27
C ARG A 188 2.52 -1.98 -18.91
N LEU A 189 2.23 -0.85 -18.26
CA LEU A 189 3.24 0.08 -17.77
C LEU A 189 3.77 -0.33 -16.40
N ALA A 190 3.04 -1.17 -15.67
CA ALA A 190 3.39 -1.60 -14.31
C ALA A 190 4.17 -2.91 -14.34
N GLN A 191 5.33 -2.91 -13.70
CA GLN A 191 6.18 -4.08 -13.55
C GLN A 191 5.78 -4.81 -12.27
N LEU A 192 5.03 -5.91 -12.40
CA LEU A 192 4.37 -6.59 -11.28
C LEU A 192 4.91 -8.00 -11.01
N TYR A 193 5.97 -8.46 -11.66
CA TYR A 193 6.30 -9.89 -11.67
C TYR A 193 7.32 -10.36 -10.63
N ASP A 194 8.06 -9.46 -9.98
CA ASP A 194 9.17 -9.85 -9.09
C ASP A 194 8.84 -9.78 -7.58
N GLY A 195 7.65 -9.29 -7.22
CA GLY A 195 7.20 -9.16 -5.83
C GLY A 195 8.00 -8.18 -4.95
N VAL A 196 8.96 -7.44 -5.51
CA VAL A 196 9.85 -6.55 -4.73
C VAL A 196 9.75 -5.09 -5.18
N HIS A 197 9.56 -4.84 -6.47
CA HIS A 197 9.54 -3.47 -6.99
C HIS A 197 8.16 -2.82 -7.01
N SER A 198 7.10 -3.63 -6.94
CA SER A 198 5.72 -3.15 -6.83
C SER A 198 5.00 -3.82 -5.67
N TYR A 199 4.38 -3.02 -4.81
CA TYR A 199 3.69 -3.49 -3.60
C TYR A 199 2.61 -2.51 -3.15
N PHE A 200 1.66 -3.02 -2.38
CA PHE A 200 0.54 -2.28 -1.81
C PHE A 200 0.33 -2.75 -0.36
N GLY A 201 0.13 -1.84 0.58
CA GLY A 201 -0.10 -2.22 1.96
C GLY A 201 -0.83 -1.17 2.78
N ALA A 202 -1.17 -1.58 4.00
CA ALA A 202 -1.82 -0.73 4.98
C ALA A 202 -1.50 -1.19 6.40
N PHE A 203 -1.52 -0.26 7.36
CA PHE A 203 -1.57 -0.60 8.78
C PHE A 203 -2.35 0.44 9.58
N MET A 204 -3.02 -0.02 10.63
CA MET A 204 -3.77 0.85 11.55
C MET A 204 -2.79 1.67 12.41
N VAL A 205 -3.02 2.98 12.50
CA VAL A 205 -2.24 3.92 13.33
C VAL A 205 -2.87 4.09 14.70
#